data_AF-A0A7R9WLH3-F1
#
_entry.id   AF-A0A7R9WLH3-F1
#
_cell.length_a   1.000
_cell.length_b   1.000
_cell.length_c   1.000
_cell.angle_alpha   90.00
_cell.angle_beta   90.00
_cell.angle_gamma   90.00
#
_symmetry.space_group_name_H-M   'P 1'
#
loop_
_entity.id
_entity.type
_entity.pdbx_description
1 polymer ?
#
loop_
_entity_poly.entity_id
_entity_poly.type
_entity_poly.pdbx_seq_one_letter_code
_entity_poly.pdbx_strand_id
1 'polypeptide(L)'
;MTIKYGICEASAVAFIGLGMVLNNPLNDYSSAMRCANIAQRIMDLTHGGQLGGLVDMGANEYIFRFSLSTKEVDRFAQKAYHRSMQAGNFELGLTMLQCQFAVFYFQDSTLHDLRKRIGHALQQSRIYRVASMDGVSHSYLRLAQSLSGIETVDWSKIHSQSTRDLTQHPPEPSQQLELKLECFASACVAYYGERHEDAYRLAKLFRSIGDKNETFILVCDRFYMTGLTASAMYRKTKKRMYRRKLRAQLTTLQDLVQKKGDGLRLCKLLLEAEDRSLSDTKGDPRLIHKVLGAYEAAIQVALEESSMQMIALGYELAAEHLIRSKEQARANHRRNNGDARYPNGVVSDDTIKQYLEQALKHYHAWGCLLKVDLIRQSRPRYVKSWHPT
;
A
#
# COMPACT_ATOMS: atom_id res chain seq x y z
N MET A 1 -22.16 2.52 35.64
CA MET A 1 -22.77 3.28 34.51
C MET A 1 -24.26 3.03 34.54
N THR A 2 -25.05 4.00 34.96
CA THR A 2 -26.51 3.96 34.86
C THR A 2 -26.96 5.01 33.86
N ILE A 3 -27.96 4.65 33.03
CA ILE A 3 -28.60 5.46 31.97
C ILE A 3 -29.11 6.83 32.48
N LYS A 4 -29.13 7.05 33.80
CA LYS A 4 -29.60 8.25 34.48
C LYS A 4 -28.71 9.49 34.35
N TYR A 5 -27.43 9.35 33.93
CA TYR A 5 -26.47 10.47 33.83
C TYR A 5 -26.03 10.84 32.40
N GLY A 6 -26.83 10.47 31.39
CA GLY A 6 -26.76 11.07 30.07
C GLY A 6 -25.58 10.62 29.20
N ILE A 7 -25.77 10.78 27.89
CA ILE A 7 -24.77 10.56 26.86
C ILE A 7 -23.50 11.39 27.21
N CYS A 8 -22.37 10.71 27.42
CA CYS A 8 -21.11 11.35 27.83
C CYS A 8 -19.91 10.80 27.05
N GLU A 9 -18.77 11.48 27.12
CA GLU A 9 -17.59 11.10 26.33
C GLU A 9 -17.07 9.69 26.62
N ALA A 10 -17.12 9.26 27.89
CA ALA A 10 -16.72 7.91 28.28
C ALA A 10 -17.60 6.82 27.62
N SER A 11 -18.87 7.13 27.33
CA SER A 11 -19.75 6.21 26.61
C SER A 11 -19.28 6.01 25.17
N ALA A 12 -18.81 7.06 24.50
CA ALA A 12 -18.25 6.95 23.15
C ALA A 12 -16.97 6.10 23.14
N VAL A 13 -16.09 6.28 24.12
CA VAL A 13 -14.88 5.44 24.27
C VAL A 13 -15.28 3.98 24.45
N ALA A 14 -16.29 3.68 25.27
CA ALA A 14 -16.78 2.31 25.43
C ALA A 14 -17.34 1.72 24.12
N PHE A 15 -18.09 2.50 23.34
CA PHE A 15 -18.57 2.07 22.02
C PHE A 15 -17.41 1.83 21.04
N ILE A 16 -16.39 2.67 21.02
CA ILE A 16 -15.20 2.43 20.19
C ILE A 16 -14.46 1.15 20.63
N GLY A 17 -14.23 0.97 21.93
CA GLY A 17 -13.59 -0.25 22.45
C GLY A 17 -14.36 -1.51 22.06
N LEU A 18 -15.69 -1.50 22.19
CA LEU A 18 -16.55 -2.59 21.71
C LEU A 18 -16.45 -2.76 20.19
N GLY A 19 -16.48 -1.66 19.44
CA GLY A 19 -16.34 -1.67 17.98
C GLY A 19 -15.01 -2.29 17.52
N MET A 20 -13.91 -2.03 18.22
CA MET A 20 -12.60 -2.63 17.95
C MET A 20 -12.60 -4.14 18.17
N VAL A 21 -13.25 -4.62 19.23
CA VAL A 21 -13.40 -6.06 19.53
C VAL A 21 -14.30 -6.74 18.50
N LEU A 22 -15.39 -6.09 18.12
CA LEU A 22 -16.31 -6.58 17.08
C LEU A 22 -15.60 -6.65 15.71
N ASN A 23 -14.82 -5.64 15.37
CA ASN A 23 -14.14 -5.56 14.07
C ASN A 23 -12.98 -6.56 13.94
N ASN A 24 -12.23 -6.83 15.01
CA ASN A 24 -11.00 -7.63 14.89
C ASN A 24 -11.20 -9.08 15.39
N PRO A 25 -11.30 -9.36 16.71
CA PRO A 25 -11.54 -10.71 17.22
C PRO A 25 -12.80 -11.40 16.68
N LEU A 26 -13.93 -10.69 16.61
CA LEU A 26 -15.24 -11.32 16.39
C LEU A 26 -15.72 -11.26 14.93
N ASN A 27 -15.07 -10.48 14.07
CA ASN A 27 -15.43 -10.30 12.65
C ASN A 27 -16.89 -9.85 12.42
N ASP A 28 -17.50 -9.13 13.37
CA ASP A 28 -18.82 -8.49 13.22
C ASP A 28 -18.66 -7.01 12.83
N TYR A 29 -18.34 -6.80 11.56
CA TYR A 29 -18.02 -5.49 11.00
C TYR A 29 -19.23 -4.54 10.96
N SER A 30 -20.43 -5.09 10.72
CA SER A 30 -21.67 -4.29 10.69
C SER A 30 -21.96 -3.69 12.07
N SER A 31 -21.83 -4.48 13.13
CA SER A 31 -21.98 -3.97 14.50
C SER A 31 -20.84 -3.04 14.89
N ALA A 32 -19.60 -3.32 14.47
CA ALA A 32 -18.47 -2.40 14.69
C ALA A 32 -18.71 -1.01 14.07
N MET A 33 -19.18 -0.95 12.82
CA MET A 33 -19.55 0.29 12.15
C MET A 33 -20.68 1.03 12.87
N ARG A 34 -21.69 0.30 13.37
CA ARG A 34 -22.76 0.89 14.19
C ARG A 34 -22.20 1.50 15.48
N CYS A 35 -21.31 0.80 16.18
CA CYS A 35 -20.64 1.31 17.38
C CYS A 35 -19.82 2.57 17.08
N ALA A 36 -19.03 2.59 16.01
CA ALA A 36 -18.26 3.76 15.59
C ALA A 36 -19.16 4.96 15.30
N ASN A 37 -20.25 4.75 14.56
CA ASN A 37 -21.21 5.82 14.23
C ASN A 37 -21.93 6.35 15.48
N ILE A 38 -22.28 5.49 16.44
CA ILE A 38 -22.84 5.91 17.73
C ILE A 38 -21.82 6.75 18.49
N ALA A 39 -20.58 6.28 18.60
CA ALA A 39 -19.50 7.00 19.29
C ALA A 39 -19.26 8.39 18.68
N GLN A 40 -19.24 8.49 17.35
CA GLN A 40 -19.13 9.77 16.63
C GLN A 40 -20.27 10.72 16.95
N ARG A 41 -21.52 10.23 16.96
CA ARG A 41 -22.69 11.04 17.35
C ARG A 41 -22.61 11.54 18.78
N ILE A 42 -22.13 10.69 19.70
CA ILE A 42 -21.91 11.09 21.09
C ILE A 42 -20.86 12.22 21.14
N MET A 43 -19.74 12.09 20.43
CA MET A 43 -18.72 13.15 20.39
C MET A 43 -19.24 14.45 19.83
N ASP A 44 -20.08 14.40 18.79
CA ASP A 44 -20.65 15.60 18.20
C ASP A 44 -21.66 16.28 19.16
N LEU A 45 -22.39 15.50 19.97
CA LEU A 45 -23.31 16.01 21.01
C LEU A 45 -22.60 16.57 22.25
N THR A 46 -21.46 15.98 22.65
CA THR A 46 -20.69 16.43 23.81
C THR A 46 -19.62 17.47 23.44
N HIS A 47 -19.61 17.93 22.19
CA HIS A 47 -18.57 18.80 21.62
C HIS A 47 -17.15 18.24 21.63
N GLY A 48 -16.99 16.93 21.87
CA GLY A 48 -15.73 16.20 21.76
C GLY A 48 -14.56 16.87 22.46
N GLY A 49 -14.65 17.01 23.80
CA GLY A 49 -13.64 17.58 24.67
C GLY A 49 -12.34 16.76 24.72
N GLN A 50 -11.88 16.36 25.90
CA GLN A 50 -10.55 15.74 26.02
C GLN A 50 -10.45 14.36 25.34
N LEU A 51 -11.56 13.62 25.23
CA LEU A 51 -11.57 12.27 24.68
C LEU A 51 -11.95 12.22 23.19
N GLY A 52 -12.33 13.36 22.59
CA GLY A 52 -12.77 13.46 21.20
C GLY A 52 -11.76 12.89 20.20
N GLY A 53 -10.50 13.30 20.35
CA GLY A 53 -9.40 12.81 19.51
C GLY A 53 -9.21 11.29 19.60
N LEU A 54 -9.38 10.70 20.79
CA LEU A 54 -9.16 9.26 21.02
C LEU A 54 -10.25 8.44 20.35
N VAL A 55 -11.49 8.90 20.46
CA VAL A 55 -12.65 8.29 19.80
C VAL A 55 -12.49 8.35 18.28
N ASP A 56 -12.08 9.51 17.75
CA ASP A 56 -11.88 9.69 16.32
C ASP A 56 -10.72 8.85 15.78
N MET A 57 -9.60 8.77 16.51
CA MET A 57 -8.49 7.87 16.19
C MET A 57 -8.94 6.41 16.18
N GLY A 58 -9.59 5.96 17.26
CA GLY A 58 -10.02 4.57 17.40
C GLY A 58 -11.01 4.17 16.29
N ALA A 59 -11.94 5.06 15.95
CA ALA A 59 -12.84 4.85 14.83
C ALA A 59 -12.10 4.81 13.49
N ASN A 60 -11.20 5.77 13.25
CA ASN A 60 -10.46 5.88 11.99
C ASN A 60 -9.59 4.65 11.74
N GLU A 61 -8.67 4.36 12.67
CA GLU A 61 -7.66 3.34 12.52
C GLU A 61 -8.28 1.93 12.53
N TYR A 62 -9.16 1.65 13.48
CA TYR A 62 -9.60 0.27 13.70
C TYR A 62 -10.85 -0.13 12.94
N ILE A 63 -11.68 0.81 12.47
CA ILE A 63 -13.02 0.49 11.94
C ILE A 63 -13.22 1.09 10.55
N PHE A 64 -13.17 2.43 10.44
CA PHE A 64 -13.49 3.16 9.21
C PHE A 64 -12.51 2.90 8.08
N ARG A 65 -11.22 2.74 8.37
CA ARG A 65 -10.18 2.55 7.34
C ARG A 65 -10.35 1.32 6.47
N PHE A 66 -11.17 0.36 6.90
CA PHE A 66 -11.49 -0.83 6.11
C PHE A 66 -12.82 -0.74 5.36
N SER A 67 -13.68 0.20 5.77
CA SER A 67 -15.10 0.21 5.41
C SER A 67 -15.52 1.46 4.65
N LEU A 68 -14.76 2.54 4.79
CA LEU A 68 -15.00 3.82 4.14
C LEU A 68 -13.99 4.08 3.02
N SER A 69 -14.34 5.02 2.13
CA SER A 69 -13.42 5.47 1.10
C SER A 69 -12.21 6.19 1.70
N THR A 70 -11.08 6.16 0.99
CA THR A 70 -9.85 6.81 1.46
C THR A 70 -10.03 8.31 1.73
N LYS A 71 -10.91 9.00 0.99
CA LYS A 71 -11.27 10.41 1.22
C LYS A 71 -11.99 10.62 2.55
N GLU A 72 -12.91 9.73 2.90
CA GLU A 72 -13.60 9.79 4.20
C GLU A 72 -12.65 9.48 5.35
N VAL A 73 -11.76 8.50 5.17
CA VAL A 73 -10.71 8.17 6.14
C VAL A 73 -9.80 9.36 6.39
N ASP A 74 -9.36 10.07 5.34
CA ASP A 74 -8.55 11.29 5.49
C ASP A 74 -9.31 12.38 6.28
N ARG A 75 -10.59 12.62 5.93
CA ARG A 75 -11.43 13.59 6.64
C ARG A 75 -11.54 13.28 8.13
N PHE A 76 -11.73 12.02 8.50
CA PHE A 76 -11.77 11.61 9.91
C PHE A 76 -10.40 11.74 10.59
N ALA A 77 -9.31 11.44 9.89
CA ALA A 77 -7.97 11.64 10.42
C ALA A 77 -7.65 13.12 10.66
N GLN A 78 -8.08 14.02 9.76
CA GLN A 78 -7.95 15.47 9.95
C GLN A 78 -8.80 15.97 11.13
N LYS A 79 -10.04 15.49 11.25
CA LYS A 79 -10.92 15.78 12.40
C LYS A 79 -10.26 15.36 13.72
N ALA A 80 -9.69 14.15 13.77
CA ALA A 80 -8.98 13.62 14.94
C ALA A 80 -7.72 14.44 15.28
N TYR A 81 -6.94 14.83 14.27
CA TYR A 81 -5.80 15.72 14.43
C TYR A 81 -6.21 17.04 15.08
N HIS A 82 -7.17 17.77 14.49
CA HIS A 82 -7.56 19.09 14.98
C HIS A 82 -8.13 19.03 16.40
N ARG A 83 -9.01 18.07 16.69
CA ARG A 83 -9.58 17.90 18.05
C ARG A 83 -8.50 17.58 19.08
N SER A 84 -7.56 16.69 18.76
CA SER A 84 -6.47 16.35 19.67
C SER A 84 -5.55 17.55 19.95
N MET A 85 -5.20 18.31 18.91
CA MET A 85 -4.39 19.52 19.05
C MET A 85 -5.11 20.58 19.90
N GLN A 86 -6.42 20.78 19.69
CA GLN A 86 -7.24 21.71 20.48
C GLN A 86 -7.36 21.29 21.96
N ALA A 87 -7.44 19.98 22.22
CA ALA A 87 -7.47 19.42 23.57
C ALA A 87 -6.09 19.41 24.28
N GLY A 88 -5.02 19.84 23.61
CA GLY A 88 -3.66 19.80 24.14
C GLY A 88 -3.02 18.40 24.13
N ASN A 89 -3.66 17.41 23.49
CA ASN A 89 -3.09 16.08 23.32
C ASN A 89 -2.26 16.02 22.02
N PHE A 90 -1.07 16.63 22.08
CA PHE A 90 -0.19 16.77 20.92
C PHE A 90 0.31 15.43 20.37
N GLU A 91 0.57 14.45 21.22
CA GLU A 91 1.03 13.12 20.78
C GLU A 91 -0.04 12.41 19.94
N LEU A 92 -1.29 12.43 20.42
CA LEU A 92 -2.41 11.87 19.67
C LEU A 92 -2.67 12.63 18.36
N GLY A 93 -2.61 13.96 18.40
CA GLY A 93 -2.75 14.79 17.20
C GLY A 93 -1.69 14.43 16.16
N LEU A 94 -0.42 14.45 16.55
CA LEU A 94 0.68 14.15 15.64
C LEU A 94 0.65 12.71 15.12
N THR A 95 0.20 11.75 15.93
CA THR A 95 -0.05 10.37 15.47
C THR A 95 -1.07 10.34 14.34
N MET A 96 -2.19 11.07 14.49
CA MET A 96 -3.22 11.14 13.44
C MET A 96 -2.73 11.87 12.18
N LEU A 97 -1.88 12.88 12.33
CA LEU A 97 -1.21 13.52 11.19
C LEU A 97 -0.31 12.54 10.43
N GLN A 98 0.39 11.63 11.13
CA GLN A 98 1.20 10.58 10.50
C GLN A 98 0.36 9.51 9.81
N CYS A 99 -0.78 9.13 10.39
CA CYS A 99 -1.72 8.21 9.76
C CYS A 99 -2.17 8.69 8.38
N GLN A 100 -2.19 10.01 8.17
CA GLN A 100 -2.47 10.62 6.87
C GLN A 100 -1.32 10.43 5.87
N PHE A 101 -0.05 10.30 6.26
CA PHE A 101 1.06 10.10 5.30
C PHE A 101 0.85 8.88 4.43
N ALA A 102 0.38 7.82 5.06
CA ALA A 102 -0.04 6.62 4.39
C ALA A 102 -1.19 6.86 3.41
N VAL A 103 -2.22 7.59 3.84
CA VAL A 103 -3.35 7.95 2.97
C VAL A 103 -2.85 8.76 1.77
N PHE A 104 -2.04 9.79 2.00
CA PHE A 104 -1.42 10.62 0.96
C PHE A 104 -0.53 9.82 0.02
N TYR A 105 0.25 8.87 0.54
CA TYR A 105 1.08 8.00 -0.29
C TYR A 105 0.25 7.17 -1.28
N PHE A 106 -0.95 6.76 -0.89
CA PHE A 106 -1.85 5.97 -1.74
C PHE A 106 -2.88 6.81 -2.53
N GLN A 107 -2.90 8.13 -2.35
CA GLN A 107 -3.85 9.05 -3.00
C GLN A 107 -3.17 9.96 -4.03
N ASP A 108 -3.95 10.89 -4.59
CA ASP A 108 -3.59 11.88 -5.60
C ASP A 108 -2.63 12.94 -5.05
N SER A 109 -1.46 12.50 -4.59
CA SER A 109 -0.44 13.36 -4.03
C SER A 109 0.92 12.98 -4.57
N THR A 110 1.65 14.00 -5.00
CA THR A 110 3.02 13.82 -5.45
C THR A 110 3.92 13.50 -4.25
N LEU A 111 5.04 12.83 -4.50
CA LEU A 111 6.07 12.62 -3.47
C LEU A 111 6.61 13.95 -2.91
N HIS A 112 6.56 15.02 -3.70
CA HIS A 112 6.89 16.38 -3.26
C HIS A 112 5.91 16.90 -2.21
N ASP A 113 4.60 16.74 -2.43
CA ASP A 113 3.58 17.17 -1.48
C ASP A 113 3.62 16.35 -0.19
N LEU A 114 3.85 15.04 -0.32
CA LEU A 114 4.06 14.15 0.81
C LEU A 114 5.27 14.62 1.65
N ARG A 115 6.40 14.95 1.02
CA ARG A 115 7.59 15.49 1.71
C ARG A 115 7.28 16.80 2.43
N LYS A 116 6.55 17.73 1.81
CA LYS A 116 6.17 18.99 2.45
C LYS A 116 5.34 18.74 3.71
N ARG A 117 4.38 17.83 3.66
CA ARG A 117 3.54 17.45 4.81
C ARG A 117 4.36 16.80 5.92
N ILE A 118 5.29 15.90 5.57
CA ILE A 118 6.19 15.28 6.54
C ILE A 118 7.10 16.34 7.17
N GLY A 119 7.63 17.28 6.37
CA GLY A 119 8.42 18.40 6.88
C GLY A 119 7.65 19.27 7.87
N HIS A 120 6.38 19.58 7.56
CA HIS A 120 5.49 20.27 8.49
C HIS A 120 5.27 19.49 9.78
N ALA A 121 5.03 18.17 9.70
CA ALA A 121 4.85 17.34 10.88
C ALA A 121 6.11 17.28 11.74
N LEU A 122 7.30 17.13 11.14
CA LEU A 122 8.58 17.18 11.87
C LEU A 122 8.78 18.53 12.58
N GLN A 123 8.42 19.63 11.92
CA GLN A 123 8.47 20.95 12.55
C GLN A 123 7.51 21.03 13.75
N GLN A 124 6.28 20.52 13.61
CA GLN A 124 5.29 20.49 14.69
C GLN A 124 5.77 19.61 15.86
N SER A 125 6.30 18.40 15.60
CA SER A 125 6.87 17.52 16.61
C SER A 125 7.95 18.20 17.44
N ARG A 126 8.82 19.01 16.80
CA ARG A 126 9.85 19.79 17.48
C ARG A 126 9.28 20.92 18.33
N ILE A 127 8.31 21.67 17.80
CA ILE A 127 7.64 22.77 18.52
C ILE A 127 6.96 22.24 19.80
N TYR A 128 6.24 21.12 19.69
CA TYR A 128 5.50 20.51 20.80
C TYR A 128 6.31 19.50 21.61
N ARG A 129 7.60 19.30 21.29
CA ARG A 129 8.54 18.40 21.98
C ARG A 129 8.06 16.94 22.07
N VAL A 130 7.43 16.42 21.01
CA VAL A 130 6.94 15.04 20.94
C VAL A 130 7.96 14.16 20.21
N ALA A 131 8.99 13.70 20.92
CA ALA A 131 10.11 12.94 20.35
C ALA A 131 9.70 11.58 19.75
N SER A 132 8.63 10.95 20.26
CA SER A 132 8.11 9.67 19.76
C SER A 132 7.69 9.75 18.28
N MET A 133 7.43 10.95 17.76
CA MET A 133 6.94 11.18 16.40
C MET A 133 8.05 11.39 15.36
N ASP A 134 9.30 11.60 15.78
CA ASP A 134 10.39 11.92 14.84
C ASP A 134 10.80 10.71 14.00
N GLY A 135 11.02 9.54 14.61
CA GLY A 135 11.47 8.32 13.90
C GLY A 135 10.49 7.83 12.83
N VAL A 136 9.19 7.87 13.15
CA VAL A 136 8.11 7.52 12.22
C VAL A 136 8.09 8.46 11.00
N SER A 137 8.17 9.76 11.24
CA SER A 137 8.18 10.78 10.18
C SER A 137 9.41 10.65 9.30
N HIS A 138 10.58 10.35 9.88
CA HIS A 138 11.81 10.12 9.13
C HIS A 138 11.75 8.90 8.22
N SER A 139 11.03 7.84 8.60
CA SER A 139 10.84 6.65 7.75
C SER A 139 10.11 6.98 6.44
N TYR A 140 9.00 7.73 6.53
CA TYR A 140 8.26 8.20 5.36
C TYR A 140 9.04 9.24 4.55
N LEU A 141 9.81 10.10 5.22
CA LEU A 141 10.66 11.09 4.54
C LEU A 141 11.72 10.41 3.68
N ARG A 142 12.42 9.42 4.24
CA ARG A 142 13.44 8.63 3.53
C ARG A 142 12.84 7.89 2.33
N LEU A 143 11.66 7.29 2.50
CA LEU A 143 10.91 6.67 1.40
C LEU A 143 10.69 7.68 0.26
N ALA A 144 10.12 8.85 0.57
CA ALA A 144 9.82 9.85 -0.43
C ALA A 144 11.08 10.42 -1.09
N GLN A 145 12.16 10.65 -0.33
CA GLN A 145 13.45 11.11 -0.85
C GLN A 145 14.11 10.09 -1.78
N SER A 146 14.12 8.82 -1.37
CA SER A 146 14.69 7.70 -2.14
C SER A 146 13.96 7.49 -3.46
N LEU A 147 12.62 7.47 -3.43
CA LEU A 147 11.82 7.29 -4.64
C LEU A 147 11.90 8.51 -5.57
N SER A 148 12.03 9.72 -5.01
CA SER A 148 12.18 10.95 -5.79
C SER A 148 13.56 11.14 -6.42
N GLY A 149 14.52 10.25 -6.15
CA GLY A 149 15.91 10.40 -6.63
C GLY A 149 16.67 11.59 -6.01
N ILE A 150 16.13 12.20 -4.95
CA ILE A 150 16.79 13.32 -4.25
C ILE A 150 17.91 12.82 -3.35
N GLU A 151 17.75 11.61 -2.80
CA GLU A 151 18.79 10.92 -2.06
C GLU A 151 19.16 9.64 -2.80
N THR A 152 20.47 9.38 -2.93
CA THR A 152 20.96 8.12 -3.48
C THR A 152 20.56 6.98 -2.54
N VAL A 153 19.94 5.94 -3.09
CA VAL A 153 19.55 4.78 -2.29
C VAL A 153 20.78 3.99 -1.87
N ASP A 154 21.00 3.89 -0.56
CA ASP A 154 21.99 2.98 0.00
C ASP A 154 21.45 1.54 0.04
N TRP A 155 21.73 0.80 -1.04
CA TRP A 155 21.34 -0.61 -1.16
C TRP A 155 22.00 -1.51 -0.11
N SER A 156 23.17 -1.13 0.41
CA SER A 156 23.87 -1.91 1.44
C SER A 156 23.11 -1.85 2.77
N LYS A 157 22.58 -0.67 3.11
CA LYS A 157 21.72 -0.47 4.28
C LYS A 157 20.38 -1.20 4.16
N ILE A 158 19.75 -1.16 2.98
CA ILE A 158 18.51 -1.93 2.74
C ILE A 158 18.78 -3.43 2.89
N HIS A 159 19.90 -3.92 2.35
CA HIS A 159 20.27 -5.32 2.45
C HIS A 159 20.53 -5.74 3.90
N SER A 160 21.34 -4.97 4.66
CA SER A 160 21.66 -5.27 6.06
C SER A 160 20.41 -5.30 6.95
N GLN A 161 19.47 -4.37 6.74
CA GLN A 161 18.18 -4.37 7.41
C GLN A 161 17.37 -5.63 7.06
N SER A 162 17.36 -6.05 5.79
CA SER A 162 16.61 -7.23 5.32
C SER A 162 17.12 -8.55 5.93
N THR A 163 18.37 -8.59 6.35
CA THR A 163 19.02 -9.75 6.96
C THR A 163 19.04 -9.70 8.49
N ARG A 164 18.44 -8.67 9.10
CA ARG A 164 18.38 -8.52 10.56
C ARG A 164 17.66 -9.71 11.19
N ASP A 165 18.31 -10.34 12.17
CA ASP A 165 17.72 -11.40 12.98
C ASP A 165 17.12 -10.82 14.27
N LEU A 166 15.79 -10.78 14.34
CA LEU A 166 15.08 -10.29 15.53
C LEU A 166 15.11 -11.28 16.70
N THR A 167 15.51 -12.53 16.49
CA THR A 167 15.63 -13.49 17.59
C THR A 167 16.83 -13.21 18.48
N GLN A 168 17.90 -12.66 17.89
CA GLN A 168 19.12 -12.27 18.62
C GLN A 168 18.98 -10.90 19.29
N HIS A 169 18.22 -10.00 18.68
CA HIS A 169 18.01 -8.63 19.16
C HIS A 169 16.53 -8.23 19.03
N PRO A 170 15.66 -8.69 19.94
CA PRO A 170 14.26 -8.32 19.91
C PRO A 170 14.13 -6.80 20.15
N PRO A 171 13.30 -6.09 19.36
CA PRO A 171 13.06 -4.67 19.57
C PRO A 171 12.24 -4.45 20.85
N GLU A 172 12.61 -3.43 21.62
CA GLU A 172 11.79 -2.93 22.73
C GLU A 172 10.40 -2.54 22.22
N PRO A 173 9.31 -2.70 23.01
CA PRO A 173 7.96 -2.35 22.59
C PRO A 173 7.83 -0.93 22.01
N SER A 174 8.57 0.03 22.58
CA SER A 174 8.60 1.43 22.12
C SER A 174 9.24 1.62 20.73
N GLN A 175 10.07 0.68 20.28
CA GLN A 175 10.78 0.73 19.00
C GLN A 175 10.09 -0.09 17.89
N GLN A 176 9.10 -0.92 18.24
CA GLN A 176 8.46 -1.82 17.29
C GLN A 176 7.77 -1.07 16.15
N LEU A 177 7.04 0.01 16.45
CA LEU A 177 6.35 0.80 15.44
C LEU A 177 7.32 1.46 14.46
N GLU A 178 8.39 2.08 14.97
CA GLU A 178 9.43 2.71 14.15
C GLU A 178 10.08 1.68 13.23
N LEU A 179 10.56 0.56 13.79
CA LEU A 179 11.18 -0.50 13.00
C LEU A 179 10.23 -1.06 11.93
N LYS A 180 8.94 -1.19 12.25
CA LYS A 180 7.92 -1.67 11.32
C LYS A 180 7.75 -0.70 10.15
N LEU A 181 7.66 0.59 10.41
CA LEU A 181 7.55 1.61 9.36
C LEU A 181 8.83 1.77 8.55
N GLU A 182 10.00 1.63 9.18
CA GLU A 182 11.27 1.54 8.45
C GLU A 182 11.31 0.34 7.51
N CYS A 183 10.83 -0.84 7.95
CA CYS A 183 10.76 -2.03 7.11
C CYS A 183 9.81 -1.82 5.92
N PHE A 184 8.67 -1.16 6.14
CA PHE A 184 7.74 -0.79 5.07
C PHE A 184 8.39 0.14 4.06
N ALA A 185 9.02 1.23 4.52
CA ALA A 185 9.71 2.20 3.67
C ALA A 185 10.80 1.52 2.83
N SER A 186 11.70 0.78 3.47
CA SER A 186 12.82 0.10 2.79
C SER A 186 12.33 -0.94 1.78
N ALA A 187 11.25 -1.66 2.08
CA ALA A 187 10.70 -2.63 1.14
C ALA A 187 9.98 -1.99 -0.04
N CYS A 188 9.33 -0.84 0.15
CA CYS A 188 8.79 -0.05 -0.94
C CYS A 188 9.90 0.40 -1.90
N VAL A 189 10.97 0.98 -1.35
CA VAL A 189 12.15 1.37 -2.13
C VAL A 189 12.77 0.16 -2.83
N ALA A 190 12.94 -0.97 -2.14
CA ALA A 190 13.48 -2.19 -2.72
C ALA A 190 12.59 -2.75 -3.84
N TYR A 191 11.27 -2.70 -3.70
CA TYR A 191 10.35 -3.19 -4.72
C TYR A 191 10.41 -2.33 -5.99
N TYR A 192 10.30 -1.00 -5.86
CA TYR A 192 10.44 -0.08 -7.01
C TYR A 192 11.85 -0.10 -7.60
N GLY A 193 12.87 -0.35 -6.77
CA GLY A 193 14.25 -0.57 -7.19
C GLY A 193 14.54 -1.95 -7.81
N GLU A 194 13.52 -2.77 -8.05
CA GLU A 194 13.65 -4.13 -8.62
C GLU A 194 14.51 -5.11 -7.77
N ARG A 195 14.77 -4.77 -6.51
CA ARG A 195 15.44 -5.59 -5.48
C ARG A 195 14.43 -6.50 -4.78
N HIS A 196 13.73 -7.32 -5.55
CA HIS A 196 12.58 -8.10 -5.06
C HIS A 196 12.90 -9.11 -3.94
N GLU A 197 14.14 -9.61 -3.88
CA GLU A 197 14.57 -10.48 -2.78
C GLU A 197 14.67 -9.74 -1.45
N ASP A 198 15.30 -8.55 -1.46
CA ASP A 198 15.42 -7.71 -0.28
C ASP A 198 14.03 -7.22 0.16
N ALA A 199 13.17 -6.81 -0.78
CA ALA A 199 11.78 -6.44 -0.52
C ALA A 199 10.99 -7.59 0.14
N TYR A 200 11.14 -8.82 -0.35
CA TYR A 200 10.48 -9.99 0.21
C TYR A 200 10.99 -10.34 1.63
N ARG A 201 12.30 -10.21 1.87
CA ARG A 201 12.89 -10.41 3.21
C ARG A 201 12.38 -9.37 4.20
N LEU A 202 12.38 -8.10 3.82
CA LEU A 202 11.83 -7.00 4.63
C LEU A 202 10.33 -7.19 4.91
N ALA A 203 9.56 -7.71 3.96
CA ALA A 203 8.15 -8.06 4.16
C ALA A 203 7.93 -9.22 5.15
N LYS A 204 8.90 -10.13 5.25
CA LYS A 204 8.87 -11.18 6.29
C LYS A 204 9.22 -10.58 7.65
N LEU A 205 10.23 -9.71 7.69
CA LEU A 205 10.66 -9.01 8.89
C LEU A 205 9.55 -8.13 9.47
N PHE A 206 8.89 -7.37 8.62
CA PHE A 206 7.73 -6.54 8.95
C PHE A 206 6.65 -7.33 9.71
N ARG A 207 6.36 -8.56 9.28
CA ARG A 207 5.38 -9.45 9.91
C ARG A 207 5.81 -10.07 11.22
N SER A 208 7.11 -10.21 11.44
CA SER A 208 7.62 -10.70 12.72
C SER A 208 7.62 -9.61 13.81
N ILE A 209 7.32 -8.35 13.46
CA ILE A 209 7.28 -7.22 14.39
C ILE A 209 5.82 -6.97 14.80
N GLY A 210 5.47 -7.38 16.02
CA GLY A 210 4.18 -7.07 16.67
C GLY A 210 3.06 -8.10 16.48
N ASP A 211 1.98 -7.90 17.24
CA ASP A 211 0.80 -8.77 17.29
C ASP A 211 -0.18 -8.53 16.13
N LYS A 212 -1.02 -9.55 15.85
CA LYS A 212 -1.94 -9.64 14.70
C LYS A 212 -3.06 -8.58 14.62
N ASN A 213 -3.09 -7.60 15.52
CA ASN A 213 -4.23 -6.68 15.73
C ASN A 213 -4.05 -5.28 15.14
N GLU A 214 -3.15 -5.09 14.18
CA GLU A 214 -2.79 -3.74 13.74
C GLU A 214 -3.63 -3.23 12.56
N THR A 215 -3.97 -1.95 12.63
CA THR A 215 -5.01 -1.23 11.90
C THR A 215 -4.69 -0.95 10.43
N PHE A 216 -3.86 0.04 10.16
CA PHE A 216 -3.52 0.46 8.81
C PHE A 216 -2.44 -0.43 8.17
N ILE A 217 -1.51 -0.88 9.00
CA ILE A 217 -0.32 -1.67 8.67
C ILE A 217 -0.69 -3.01 8.02
N LEU A 218 -1.83 -3.61 8.35
CA LEU A 218 -2.28 -4.90 7.82
C LEU A 218 -2.53 -4.89 6.30
N VAL A 219 -3.03 -3.78 5.77
CA VAL A 219 -3.36 -3.63 4.36
C VAL A 219 -2.09 -3.53 3.53
N CYS A 220 -1.17 -2.65 3.96
CA CYS A 220 0.14 -2.48 3.34
C CYS A 220 0.97 -3.77 3.39
N ASP A 221 0.92 -4.50 4.50
CA ASP A 221 1.63 -5.77 4.66
C ASP A 221 1.12 -6.89 3.73
N ARG A 222 -0.20 -7.07 3.70
CA ARG A 222 -0.80 -8.19 2.97
C ARG A 222 -0.77 -7.98 1.47
N PHE A 223 -1.07 -6.76 1.01
CA PHE A 223 -1.12 -6.45 -0.40
C PHE A 223 0.27 -6.17 -0.99
N TYR A 224 0.92 -5.11 -0.53
CA TYR A 224 2.14 -4.59 -1.14
C TYR A 224 3.35 -5.44 -0.77
N MET A 225 3.52 -5.73 0.53
CA MET A 225 4.71 -6.38 1.04
C MET A 225 4.70 -7.89 0.79
N THR A 226 3.54 -8.54 0.80
CA THR A 226 3.45 -10.00 0.64
C THR A 226 3.00 -10.45 -0.74
N GLY A 227 1.91 -9.86 -1.25
CA GLY A 227 1.31 -10.28 -2.51
C GLY A 227 2.22 -9.98 -3.69
N LEU A 228 2.54 -8.70 -3.91
CA LEU A 228 3.35 -8.25 -5.05
C LEU A 228 4.78 -8.81 -5.01
N THR A 229 5.44 -8.80 -3.84
CA THR A 229 6.78 -9.38 -3.71
C THR A 229 6.78 -10.89 -3.96
N ALA A 230 5.74 -11.63 -3.54
CA ALA A 230 5.64 -13.06 -3.83
C ALA A 230 5.40 -13.32 -5.33
N SER A 231 4.60 -12.48 -6.00
CA SER A 231 4.46 -12.54 -7.46
C SER A 231 5.80 -12.33 -8.16
N ALA A 232 6.53 -11.27 -7.79
CA ALA A 232 7.86 -10.97 -8.33
C ALA A 232 8.87 -12.11 -8.08
N MET A 233 8.89 -12.66 -6.86
CA MET A 233 9.75 -13.80 -6.51
C MET A 233 9.37 -15.08 -7.27
N TYR A 234 8.07 -15.32 -7.52
CA TYR A 234 7.64 -16.43 -8.38
C TYR A 234 8.11 -16.21 -9.82
N ARG A 235 8.02 -15.00 -10.37
CA ARG A 235 8.52 -14.68 -11.72
C ARG A 235 10.00 -14.98 -11.85
N LYS A 236 10.79 -14.57 -10.86
CA LYS A 236 12.25 -14.74 -10.81
C LYS A 236 12.67 -16.20 -10.62
N THR A 237 12.04 -16.93 -9.70
CA THR A 237 12.53 -18.25 -9.26
C THR A 237 11.71 -19.45 -9.76
N LYS A 238 10.48 -19.21 -10.25
CA LYS A 238 9.47 -20.22 -10.60
C LYS A 238 9.08 -21.17 -9.45
N LYS A 239 9.51 -20.92 -8.20
CA LYS A 239 9.22 -21.78 -7.05
C LYS A 239 7.76 -21.68 -6.62
N ARG A 240 7.02 -22.80 -6.67
CA ARG A 240 5.57 -22.88 -6.33
C ARG A 240 5.20 -22.30 -4.97
N MET A 241 6.11 -22.32 -3.99
CA MET A 241 5.87 -21.75 -2.66
C MET A 241 5.48 -20.26 -2.71
N TYR A 242 6.07 -19.47 -3.61
CA TYR A 242 5.75 -18.05 -3.72
C TYR A 242 4.36 -17.82 -4.31
N ARG A 243 3.97 -18.63 -5.30
CA ARG A 243 2.62 -18.59 -5.85
C ARG A 243 1.56 -19.02 -4.83
N ARG A 244 1.85 -20.02 -3.99
CA ARG A 244 0.98 -20.40 -2.87
C ARG A 244 0.80 -19.24 -1.89
N LYS A 245 1.86 -18.48 -1.59
CA LYS A 245 1.79 -17.28 -0.74
C LYS A 245 0.93 -16.18 -1.36
N LEU A 246 1.10 -15.88 -2.65
CA LEU A 246 0.26 -14.92 -3.37
C LEU A 246 -1.23 -15.29 -3.26
N ARG A 247 -1.57 -16.56 -3.56
CA ARG A 247 -2.96 -17.04 -3.50
C ARG A 247 -3.55 -16.98 -2.09
N ALA A 248 -2.77 -17.31 -1.06
CA ALA A 248 -3.22 -17.18 0.32
C ALA A 248 -3.57 -15.72 0.69
N GLN A 249 -2.79 -14.74 0.20
CA GLN A 249 -3.13 -13.33 0.39
C GLN A 249 -4.36 -12.92 -0.41
N LEU A 250 -4.50 -13.43 -1.64
CA LEU A 250 -5.67 -13.15 -2.46
C LEU A 250 -6.96 -13.66 -1.80
N THR A 251 -6.98 -14.89 -1.28
CA THR A 251 -8.13 -15.41 -0.51
C THR A 251 -8.44 -14.54 0.69
N THR A 252 -7.42 -14.08 1.42
CA THR A 252 -7.64 -13.18 2.56
C THR A 252 -8.24 -11.84 2.12
N LEU A 253 -7.74 -11.23 1.04
CA LEU A 253 -8.28 -9.97 0.52
C LEU A 253 -9.71 -10.14 -0.01
N GLN A 254 -10.01 -11.27 -0.65
CA GLN A 254 -11.37 -11.58 -1.10
C GLN A 254 -12.35 -11.63 0.08
N ASP A 255 -11.99 -12.36 1.15
CA ASP A 255 -12.79 -12.42 2.37
C ASP A 255 -12.97 -11.03 3.01
N LEU A 256 -11.90 -10.23 3.05
CA LEU A 256 -11.96 -8.89 3.64
C LEU A 256 -12.82 -7.94 2.80
N VAL A 257 -12.69 -7.95 1.47
CA VAL A 257 -13.54 -7.11 0.60
C VAL A 257 -15.01 -7.50 0.76
N GLN A 258 -15.32 -8.80 0.80
CA GLN A 258 -16.69 -9.27 0.96
C GLN A 258 -17.29 -8.87 2.31
N LYS A 259 -16.50 -8.86 3.39
CA LYS A 259 -17.01 -8.65 4.74
C LYS A 259 -16.88 -7.21 5.26
N LYS A 260 -15.82 -6.48 4.86
CA LYS A 260 -15.50 -5.12 5.33
C LYS A 260 -15.87 -4.03 4.33
N GLY A 261 -16.02 -4.36 3.04
CA GLY A 261 -16.38 -3.42 1.99
C GLY A 261 -15.26 -3.16 0.98
N ASP A 262 -15.47 -2.17 0.11
CA ASP A 262 -14.67 -1.98 -1.09
C ASP A 262 -13.32 -1.26 -0.87
N GLY A 263 -12.97 -0.87 0.37
CA GLY A 263 -11.72 -0.15 0.66
C GLY A 263 -10.42 -0.91 0.28
N LEU A 264 -10.51 -2.22 0.05
CA LEU A 264 -9.39 -3.08 -0.39
C LEU A 264 -9.57 -3.62 -1.82
N ARG A 265 -10.58 -3.14 -2.55
CA ARG A 265 -10.96 -3.65 -3.87
C ARG A 265 -9.84 -3.47 -4.89
N LEU A 266 -9.20 -2.30 -4.93
CA LEU A 266 -8.06 -2.04 -5.81
C LEU A 266 -6.94 -3.06 -5.59
N CYS A 267 -6.56 -3.27 -4.33
CA CYS A 267 -5.54 -4.22 -3.92
C CYS A 267 -5.88 -5.65 -4.37
N LYS A 268 -7.13 -6.09 -4.15
CA LYS A 268 -7.60 -7.39 -4.60
C LYS A 268 -7.46 -7.53 -6.12
N LEU A 269 -7.99 -6.59 -6.90
CA LEU A 269 -8.02 -6.67 -8.37
C LEU A 269 -6.61 -6.76 -8.97
N LEU A 270 -5.65 -5.98 -8.44
CA LEU A 270 -4.28 -6.05 -8.94
C LEU A 270 -3.62 -7.40 -8.64
N LEU A 271 -3.83 -8.00 -7.46
CA LEU A 271 -3.29 -9.35 -7.18
C LEU A 271 -3.99 -10.44 -8.01
N GLU A 272 -5.27 -10.28 -8.34
CA GLU A 272 -5.96 -11.20 -9.26
C GLU A 272 -5.37 -11.13 -10.65
N ALA A 273 -5.10 -9.93 -11.16
CA ALA A 273 -4.41 -9.74 -12.44
C ALA A 273 -3.02 -10.39 -12.41
N GLU A 274 -2.28 -10.23 -11.30
CA GLU A 274 -0.99 -10.86 -11.09
C GLU A 274 -1.08 -12.41 -11.11
N ASP A 275 -1.92 -13.07 -10.31
CA ASP A 275 -2.01 -14.56 -10.34
C ASP A 275 -2.45 -15.09 -11.70
N ARG A 276 -3.33 -14.35 -12.41
CA ARG A 276 -3.70 -14.67 -13.81
C ARG A 276 -2.49 -14.55 -14.73
N SER A 277 -1.70 -13.47 -14.63
CA SER A 277 -0.48 -13.28 -15.42
C SER A 277 0.55 -14.39 -15.22
N LEU A 278 0.59 -14.99 -14.02
CA LEU A 278 1.47 -16.12 -13.70
C LEU A 278 0.95 -17.46 -14.23
N SER A 279 -0.32 -17.51 -14.64
CA SER A 279 -0.97 -18.68 -15.25
C SER A 279 -0.78 -18.74 -16.75
N ASP A 280 -0.55 -17.60 -17.41
CA ASP A 280 -0.20 -17.58 -18.83
C ASP A 280 1.25 -18.01 -19.03
N THR A 281 1.43 -19.30 -19.31
CA THR A 281 2.75 -19.91 -19.54
C THR A 281 3.00 -20.24 -21.01
N LYS A 282 2.04 -19.95 -21.90
CA LYS A 282 2.09 -20.38 -23.30
C LYS A 282 1.99 -19.21 -24.29
N GLY A 283 1.70 -17.99 -23.82
CA GLY A 283 1.45 -16.86 -24.70
C GLY A 283 0.18 -17.05 -25.52
N ASP A 284 -0.84 -17.68 -24.93
CA ASP A 284 -2.14 -17.90 -25.58
C ASP A 284 -2.86 -16.54 -25.74
N PRO A 285 -3.21 -16.11 -26.97
CA PRO A 285 -3.93 -14.85 -27.21
C PRO A 285 -5.15 -14.64 -26.32
N ARG A 286 -5.92 -15.70 -26.07
CA ARG A 286 -7.15 -15.61 -25.26
C ARG A 286 -6.82 -15.36 -23.79
N LEU A 287 -5.73 -15.95 -23.30
CA LEU A 287 -5.27 -15.72 -21.93
C LEU A 287 -4.66 -14.33 -21.79
N ILE A 288 -3.89 -13.87 -22.78
CA ILE A 288 -3.34 -12.51 -22.80
C ILE A 288 -4.46 -11.48 -22.67
N HIS A 289 -5.51 -11.55 -23.49
CA HIS A 289 -6.65 -10.62 -23.37
C HIS A 289 -7.36 -10.69 -22.01
N LYS A 290 -7.50 -11.89 -21.42
CA LYS A 290 -8.09 -12.06 -20.09
C LYS A 290 -7.23 -11.47 -18.97
N VAL A 291 -5.91 -11.53 -19.11
CA VAL A 291 -4.96 -10.93 -18.15
C VAL A 291 -4.97 -9.41 -18.29
N LEU A 292 -4.93 -8.89 -19.52
CA LEU A 292 -5.01 -7.45 -19.79
C LEU A 292 -6.29 -6.83 -19.26
N GLY A 293 -7.46 -7.43 -19.54
CA GLY A 293 -8.73 -6.95 -19.00
C GLY A 293 -8.78 -6.96 -17.47
N ALA A 294 -8.02 -7.84 -16.81
CA ALA A 294 -7.88 -7.82 -15.35
C ALA A 294 -7.01 -6.65 -14.86
N TYR A 295 -5.92 -6.32 -15.57
CA TYR A 295 -5.13 -5.12 -15.26
C TYR A 295 -5.92 -3.85 -15.55
N GLU A 296 -6.63 -3.76 -16.68
CA GLU A 296 -7.47 -2.61 -17.03
C GLU A 296 -8.55 -2.36 -15.97
N ALA A 297 -9.19 -3.42 -15.46
CA ALA A 297 -10.13 -3.29 -14.35
C ALA A 297 -9.49 -2.75 -13.07
N ALA A 298 -8.26 -3.16 -12.74
CA ALA A 298 -7.52 -2.64 -11.59
C ALA A 298 -7.11 -1.17 -11.80
N ILE A 299 -6.62 -0.82 -13.00
CA ILE A 299 -6.23 0.54 -13.38
C ILE A 299 -7.44 1.48 -13.32
N GLN A 300 -8.60 1.04 -13.80
CA GLN A 300 -9.84 1.83 -13.77
C GLN A 300 -10.25 2.18 -12.33
N VAL A 301 -10.20 1.21 -11.41
CA VAL A 301 -10.46 1.49 -9.99
C VAL A 301 -9.38 2.41 -9.40
N ALA A 302 -8.11 2.25 -9.79
CA ALA A 302 -7.03 3.13 -9.36
C ALA A 302 -7.23 4.59 -9.84
N LEU A 303 -7.79 4.79 -11.04
CA LEU A 303 -8.17 6.10 -11.56
C LEU A 303 -9.32 6.73 -10.77
N GLU A 304 -10.35 5.94 -10.45
CA GLU A 304 -11.49 6.36 -9.61
C GLU A 304 -11.04 6.76 -8.19
N GLU A 305 -10.06 6.03 -7.63
CA GLU A 305 -9.44 6.33 -6.34
C GLU A 305 -8.34 7.40 -6.42
N SER A 306 -8.00 7.86 -7.64
CA SER A 306 -6.94 8.82 -7.93
C SER A 306 -5.56 8.43 -7.37
N SER A 307 -5.23 7.13 -7.42
CA SER A 307 -3.97 6.59 -6.91
C SER A 307 -2.88 6.55 -7.98
N MET A 308 -2.12 7.64 -8.13
CA MET A 308 -1.10 7.77 -9.20
C MET A 308 -0.10 6.60 -9.24
N GLN A 309 0.38 6.19 -8.07
CA GLN A 309 1.29 5.06 -7.91
C GLN A 309 0.70 3.75 -8.46
N MET A 310 -0.54 3.46 -8.09
CA MET A 310 -1.20 2.21 -8.45
C MET A 310 -1.57 2.16 -9.94
N ILE A 311 -1.92 3.32 -10.51
CA ILE A 311 -2.10 3.47 -11.95
C ILE A 311 -0.78 3.16 -12.67
N ALA A 312 0.33 3.80 -12.26
CA ALA A 312 1.64 3.58 -12.85
C ALA A 312 2.07 2.11 -12.78
N LEU A 313 1.92 1.50 -11.61
CA LEU A 313 2.25 0.10 -11.37
C LEU A 313 1.37 -0.85 -12.20
N GLY A 314 0.06 -0.57 -12.32
CA GLY A 314 -0.85 -1.36 -13.15
C GLY A 314 -0.42 -1.37 -14.62
N TYR A 315 -0.12 -0.20 -15.18
CA TYR A 315 0.38 -0.07 -16.55
C TYR A 315 1.73 -0.79 -16.75
N GLU A 316 2.66 -0.65 -15.80
CA GLU A 316 3.95 -1.33 -15.84
C GLU A 316 3.77 -2.85 -15.86
N LEU A 317 3.01 -3.41 -14.92
CA LEU A 317 2.81 -4.86 -14.80
C LEU A 317 2.10 -5.46 -16.01
N ALA A 318 1.15 -4.73 -16.60
CA ALA A 318 0.53 -5.12 -17.87
C ALA A 318 1.56 -5.16 -19.02
N ALA A 319 2.41 -4.13 -19.15
CA ALA A 319 3.50 -4.14 -20.12
C ALA A 319 4.50 -5.28 -19.88
N GLU A 320 4.84 -5.57 -18.63
CA GLU A 320 5.72 -6.68 -18.29
C GLU A 320 5.13 -8.01 -18.75
N HIS A 321 3.84 -8.22 -18.52
CA HIS A 321 3.13 -9.41 -18.96
C HIS A 321 3.19 -9.54 -20.49
N LEU A 322 2.86 -8.47 -21.22
CA LEU A 322 2.94 -8.45 -22.69
C LEU A 322 4.32 -8.80 -23.23
N ILE A 323 5.38 -8.22 -22.65
CA ILE A 323 6.76 -8.51 -23.03
C ILE A 323 7.08 -9.99 -22.82
N ARG A 324 6.74 -10.55 -21.66
CA ARG A 324 6.97 -11.98 -21.36
C ARG A 324 6.19 -12.89 -22.31
N SER A 325 4.91 -12.62 -22.53
CA SER A 325 4.07 -13.44 -23.42
C SER A 325 4.58 -13.39 -24.86
N LYS A 326 5.09 -12.23 -25.31
CA LYS A 326 5.75 -12.08 -26.62
C LYS A 326 7.05 -12.88 -26.72
N GLU A 327 7.88 -12.87 -25.68
CA GLU A 327 9.12 -13.67 -25.63
C GLU A 327 8.85 -15.17 -25.61
N GLN A 328 7.83 -15.61 -24.85
CA GLN A 328 7.41 -17.02 -24.81
C GLN A 328 6.85 -17.48 -26.15
N ALA A 329 6.00 -16.68 -26.81
CA ALA A 329 5.50 -16.99 -28.14
C ALA A 329 6.64 -17.15 -29.15
N ARG A 330 7.63 -16.26 -29.13
CA ARG A 330 8.84 -16.37 -29.97
C ARG A 330 9.65 -17.63 -29.67
N ALA A 331 9.85 -17.96 -28.38
CA ALA A 331 10.56 -19.16 -27.98
C ALA A 331 9.85 -20.45 -28.43
N ASN A 332 8.52 -20.50 -28.34
CA ASN A 332 7.71 -21.64 -28.77
C ASN A 332 7.72 -21.80 -30.30
N HIS A 333 7.63 -20.69 -31.05
CA HIS A 333 7.73 -20.71 -32.52
C HIS A 333 9.08 -21.27 -33.00
N ARG A 334 10.19 -20.88 -32.34
CA ARG A 334 11.53 -21.40 -32.65
C ARG A 334 11.68 -22.90 -32.36
N ARG A 335 11.00 -23.42 -31.33
CA ARG A 335 11.05 -24.84 -30.96
C ARG A 335 10.22 -25.73 -31.88
N ASN A 336 9.17 -25.21 -32.48
CA ASN A 336 8.23 -25.98 -33.31
C ASN A 336 8.50 -25.83 -34.83
N ASN A 337 9.75 -25.56 -35.24
CA ASN A 337 10.15 -25.43 -36.66
C ASN A 337 9.25 -24.51 -37.51
N GLY A 338 8.71 -23.44 -36.92
CA GLY A 338 7.91 -22.47 -37.66
C GLY A 338 6.55 -22.99 -38.14
N ASP A 339 6.00 -24.04 -37.50
CA ASP A 339 4.64 -24.48 -37.78
C ASP A 339 3.68 -23.29 -37.57
N ALA A 340 3.07 -22.83 -38.66
CA ALA A 340 2.48 -21.50 -38.87
C ALA A 340 1.26 -21.16 -38.00
N ARG A 341 0.99 -21.96 -36.97
CA ARG A 341 -0.18 -21.83 -36.08
C ARG A 341 0.05 -20.89 -34.88
N TYR A 342 1.26 -20.38 -34.68
CA TYR A 342 1.48 -19.28 -33.74
C TYR A 342 1.38 -17.98 -34.50
N PRO A 343 0.31 -17.18 -34.32
CA PRO A 343 0.14 -15.95 -35.09
C PRO A 343 1.33 -15.03 -34.81
N ASN A 344 2.08 -14.70 -35.85
CA ASN A 344 2.84 -13.46 -35.85
C ASN A 344 1.83 -12.34 -35.53
N GLY A 345 1.99 -11.65 -34.40
CA GLY A 345 1.20 -10.43 -34.12
C GLY A 345 0.25 -10.45 -32.92
N VAL A 346 0.28 -11.45 -32.03
CA VAL A 346 -0.60 -11.46 -30.83
C VAL A 346 -0.33 -10.27 -29.89
N VAL A 347 0.92 -9.81 -29.82
CA VAL A 347 1.33 -8.66 -29.00
C VAL A 347 2.17 -7.70 -29.83
N SER A 348 1.60 -6.54 -30.17
CA SER A 348 2.30 -5.49 -30.92
C SER A 348 3.33 -4.77 -30.04
N ASP A 349 4.43 -4.30 -30.64
CA ASP A 349 5.38 -3.43 -29.91
C ASP A 349 4.72 -2.09 -29.53
N ASP A 350 3.77 -1.62 -30.33
CA ASP A 350 3.03 -0.38 -30.07
C ASP A 350 2.16 -0.48 -28.82
N THR A 351 1.50 -1.61 -28.58
CA THR A 351 0.72 -1.83 -27.35
C THR A 351 1.65 -1.86 -26.13
N ILE A 352 2.79 -2.56 -26.20
CA ILE A 352 3.78 -2.55 -25.12
C ILE A 352 4.27 -1.13 -24.84
N LYS A 353 4.58 -0.37 -25.90
CA LYS A 353 5.03 1.01 -25.82
C LYS A 353 3.98 1.90 -25.16
N GLN A 354 2.72 1.83 -25.60
CA GLN A 354 1.62 2.60 -25.01
C GLN A 354 1.51 2.37 -23.50
N TYR A 355 1.50 1.11 -23.05
CA TYR A 355 1.44 0.78 -21.62
C TYR A 355 2.67 1.32 -20.85
N LEU A 356 3.88 1.18 -21.39
CA LEU A 356 5.08 1.73 -20.73
C LEU A 356 5.12 3.26 -20.71
N GLU A 357 4.66 3.93 -21.76
CA GLU A 357 4.57 5.40 -21.80
C GLU A 357 3.56 5.93 -20.79
N GLN A 358 2.41 5.25 -20.60
CA GLN A 358 1.47 5.58 -19.53
C GLN A 358 2.10 5.34 -18.15
N ALA A 359 2.78 4.21 -17.93
CA ALA A 359 3.48 3.94 -16.68
C ALA A 359 4.51 5.05 -16.36
N LEU A 360 5.34 5.43 -17.33
CA LEU A 360 6.33 6.50 -17.18
C LEU A 360 5.69 7.86 -16.89
N LYS A 361 4.61 8.21 -17.60
CA LYS A 361 3.84 9.44 -17.37
C LYS A 361 3.37 9.51 -15.91
N HIS A 362 2.76 8.44 -15.40
CA HIS A 362 2.23 8.42 -14.04
C HIS A 362 3.32 8.33 -12.97
N TYR A 363 4.40 7.57 -13.19
CA TYR A 363 5.56 7.58 -12.28
C TYR A 363 6.22 8.95 -12.21
N HIS A 364 6.38 9.64 -13.34
CA HIS A 364 6.93 10.99 -13.40
C HIS A 364 6.02 12.00 -12.69
N ALA A 365 4.71 11.98 -12.96
CA ALA A 365 3.74 12.85 -12.30
C ALA A 365 3.70 12.63 -10.78
N TRP A 366 3.78 11.37 -10.34
CA TRP A 366 3.88 11.03 -8.91
C TRP A 366 5.22 11.50 -8.30
N GLY A 367 6.26 11.64 -9.12
CA GLY A 367 7.61 12.05 -8.71
C GLY A 367 8.57 10.88 -8.44
N CYS A 368 8.24 9.65 -8.81
CA CYS A 368 9.08 8.46 -8.60
C CYS A 368 10.18 8.33 -9.67
N LEU A 369 11.16 9.23 -9.62
CA LEU A 369 12.25 9.29 -10.60
C LEU A 369 13.11 8.03 -10.60
N LEU A 370 13.28 7.37 -9.45
CA LEU A 370 13.98 6.08 -9.36
C LEU A 370 13.41 5.06 -10.36
N LYS A 371 12.08 4.96 -10.44
CA LYS A 371 11.44 3.98 -11.33
C LYS A 371 11.44 4.41 -12.78
N VAL A 372 11.30 5.71 -13.05
CA VAL A 372 11.43 6.30 -14.40
C VAL A 372 12.78 5.92 -15.00
N ASP A 373 13.87 6.14 -14.26
CA ASP A 373 15.22 5.85 -14.74
C ASP A 373 15.43 4.35 -14.98
N LEU A 374 14.96 3.49 -14.07
CA LEU A 374 15.06 2.04 -14.21
C LEU A 374 14.32 1.53 -15.45
N ILE A 375 13.10 2.00 -15.72
CA ILE A 375 12.35 1.59 -16.93
C ILE A 375 13.09 2.03 -18.20
N ARG A 376 13.62 3.27 -18.22
CA ARG A 376 14.38 3.78 -19.37
C ARG A 376 15.66 2.98 -19.64
N GLN A 377 16.37 2.57 -18.59
CA GLN A 377 17.58 1.77 -18.70
C GLN A 377 17.31 0.31 -19.07
N SER A 378 16.29 -0.32 -18.48
CA SER A 378 16.00 -1.74 -18.65
C SER A 378 15.18 -2.05 -19.91
N ARG A 379 14.39 -1.10 -20.41
CA ARG A 379 13.48 -1.30 -21.57
C ARG A 379 13.68 -0.28 -22.70
N PRO A 380 14.92 0.04 -23.11
CA PRO A 380 15.21 1.16 -24.01
C PRO A 380 14.51 1.03 -25.38
N ARG A 381 14.30 -0.20 -25.87
CA ARG A 381 13.57 -0.48 -27.12
C ARG A 381 12.18 0.15 -27.16
N TYR A 382 11.48 0.17 -26.03
CA TYR A 382 10.07 0.57 -26.00
C TYR A 382 9.87 2.04 -25.59
N VAL A 383 10.86 2.68 -24.98
CA VAL A 383 10.69 4.00 -24.36
C VAL A 383 11.72 5.05 -24.80
N LYS A 384 12.53 4.76 -25.84
CA LYS A 384 13.59 5.68 -26.33
C LYS A 384 13.07 7.07 -26.72
N SER A 385 11.82 7.15 -27.19
CA SER A 385 11.16 8.40 -27.63
C SER A 385 10.39 9.11 -26.54
N TRP A 386 10.31 8.56 -25.33
CA TRP A 386 9.54 9.17 -24.25
C TRP A 386 10.33 10.34 -23.65
N HIS A 387 9.69 11.50 -23.62
CA HIS A 387 10.18 12.70 -22.95
C HIS A 387 9.10 13.18 -21.98
N PRO A 388 9.46 13.61 -20.75
CA PRO A 388 8.49 14.22 -19.85
C PRO A 388 7.99 15.52 -20.50
N THR A 389 6.68 15.58 -20.75
CA THR A 389 5.96 16.76 -21.26
C THR A 389 5.52 17.67 -20.15
#